data_AF-A0A1Y5EA82-F1
#
_entry.id   AF-A0A1Y5EA82-F1
#
_cell.length_a   1.000
_cell.length_b   1.000
_cell.length_c   1.000
_cell.angle_alpha   90.00
_cell.angle_beta   90.00
_cell.angle_gamma   90.00
#
_symmetry.space_group_name_H-M   'P 1'
#
loop_
_entity.id
_entity.type
_entity.pdbx_description
1 polymer ?
#
loop_
_entity_poly.entity_id
_entity_poly.type
_entity_poly.pdbx_seq_one_letter_code
_entity_poly.pdbx_strand_id
1 'polypeptide(L)'
;DDKFKDTDLDIRYGHGVWSGLKSDRLTWDELFPVCSPQLLDNLDQAAELDLLADHTLLHVIGYEEGWGYWLDQTGAYYSDTSAGIQFDTLISALEMAVLGQGFALGRTSLVANMIESGKLIAPFEQKVETSEAFFLTSQINQYLHPGAETFSQWILKESQDQFHPE
;
A
#
# COMPACT_ATOMS: atom_id res chain seq x y z
N ASP A 1 3.02 -22.10 21.86
CA ASP A 1 3.55 -21.44 20.66
C ASP A 1 4.70 -20.53 21.02
N ASP A 2 5.91 -20.92 20.61
CA ASP A 2 7.21 -20.35 21.02
C ASP A 2 7.83 -19.45 19.90
N LYS A 3 7.02 -19.07 18.90
CA LYS A 3 7.52 -18.43 17.66
C LYS A 3 7.86 -16.94 17.79
N PHE A 4 7.52 -16.27 18.89
CA PHE A 4 7.80 -14.85 19.08
C PHE A 4 9.11 -14.56 19.82
N LYS A 5 9.87 -15.59 20.23
CA LYS A 5 11.05 -15.39 21.10
C LYS A 5 12.33 -14.92 20.42
N ASP A 6 12.42 -14.94 19.09
CA ASP A 6 13.68 -14.69 18.37
C ASP A 6 13.75 -13.35 17.63
N THR A 7 12.83 -12.41 17.86
CA THR A 7 12.86 -11.12 17.17
C THR A 7 12.51 -9.97 18.09
N ASP A 8 13.40 -8.98 18.16
CA ASP A 8 13.23 -7.75 18.95
C ASP A 8 12.15 -6.82 18.36
N LEU A 9 12.09 -6.74 17.03
CA LEU A 9 11.23 -5.84 16.27
C LEU A 9 10.70 -6.50 14.99
N ASP A 10 9.43 -6.25 14.65
CA ASP A 10 8.79 -6.77 13.45
C ASP A 10 7.99 -5.66 12.74
N ILE A 11 7.99 -5.62 11.41
CA ILE A 11 7.18 -4.66 10.64
C ILE A 11 5.95 -5.38 10.12
N ARG A 12 4.78 -4.95 10.60
CA ARG A 12 3.50 -5.58 10.30
C ARG A 12 2.59 -4.64 9.54
N TYR A 13 1.79 -5.22 8.66
CA TYR A 13 0.75 -4.51 7.96
C TYR A 13 -0.63 -4.80 8.59
N GLY A 14 -1.45 -3.77 8.77
CA GLY A 14 -2.84 -3.89 9.26
C GLY A 14 -3.26 -2.67 10.07
N HIS A 15 -4.16 -2.85 11.04
CA HIS A 15 -4.76 -1.76 11.84
C HIS A 15 -3.96 -1.32 13.08
N GLY A 16 -2.78 -1.87 13.30
CA GLY A 16 -1.95 -1.53 14.46
C GLY A 16 -2.32 -2.26 15.76
N VAL A 17 -3.35 -3.11 15.77
CA VAL A 17 -3.86 -3.77 16.99
C VAL A 17 -3.53 -5.26 16.97
N TRP A 18 -2.49 -5.65 17.72
CA TRP A 18 -2.12 -7.05 17.93
C TRP A 18 -1.93 -7.34 19.42
N SER A 19 -2.50 -8.45 19.90
CA SER A 19 -2.43 -8.82 21.32
C SER A 19 -0.98 -9.05 21.76
N GLY A 20 -0.59 -8.39 22.87
CA GLY A 20 0.75 -8.53 23.45
C GLY A 20 1.85 -7.73 22.75
N LEU A 21 1.53 -6.94 21.72
CA LEU A 21 2.49 -6.11 21.00
C LEU A 21 2.23 -4.61 21.22
N LYS A 22 3.31 -3.85 21.41
CA LYS A 22 3.33 -2.40 21.20
C LYS A 22 3.47 -2.18 19.70
N SER A 23 2.66 -1.29 19.13
CA SER A 23 2.67 -0.97 17.71
C SER A 23 2.83 0.53 17.52
N ASP A 24 3.85 0.94 16.78
CA ASP A 24 4.12 2.32 16.42
C ASP A 24 3.94 2.47 14.89
N ARG A 25 3.07 3.38 14.44
CA ARG A 25 2.72 3.56 13.01
C ARG A 25 3.92 4.08 12.22
N LEU A 26 4.14 3.55 11.02
CA LEU A 26 5.24 3.91 10.11
C LEU A 26 4.79 4.58 8.80
N THR A 27 3.54 4.40 8.36
CA THR A 27 3.05 4.99 7.10
C THR A 27 1.67 5.60 7.22
N TRP A 28 1.39 6.64 6.42
CA TRP A 28 0.07 7.28 6.29
C TRP A 28 -0.32 7.30 4.82
N ASP A 29 -0.72 6.13 4.34
CA ASP A 29 -0.90 5.91 2.91
C ASP A 29 -2.26 6.42 2.40
N GLU A 30 -2.22 7.01 1.22
CA GLU A 30 -3.37 7.12 0.34
C GLU A 30 -3.34 5.93 -0.64
N LEU A 31 -4.52 5.44 -0.97
CA LEU A 31 -4.77 4.38 -1.94
C LEU A 31 -5.31 4.98 -3.23
N PHE A 32 -4.68 4.66 -4.36
CA PHE A 32 -5.10 5.16 -5.67
C PHE A 32 -4.63 4.26 -6.81
N PRO A 33 -5.32 4.25 -7.96
CA PRO A 33 -4.93 3.41 -9.08
C PRO A 33 -3.63 3.88 -9.71
N VAL A 34 -2.79 2.92 -10.07
CA VAL A 34 -1.56 3.12 -10.80
C VAL A 34 -1.44 2.12 -11.94
N CYS A 35 -0.84 2.54 -13.04
CA CYS A 35 -0.56 1.69 -14.19
C CYS A 35 0.74 2.13 -14.88
N SER A 36 1.26 1.30 -15.78
CA SER A 36 2.31 1.73 -16.70
C SER A 36 1.80 2.86 -17.62
N PRO A 37 2.64 3.86 -17.98
CA PRO A 37 2.32 4.82 -19.03
C PRO A 37 1.88 4.16 -20.34
N GLN A 38 2.51 3.03 -20.70
CA GLN A 38 2.24 2.35 -21.97
C GLN A 38 0.81 1.78 -22.05
N LEU A 39 0.16 1.55 -20.91
CA LEU A 39 -1.22 1.10 -20.89
C LEU A 39 -2.17 2.15 -21.48
N LEU A 40 -1.81 3.43 -21.39
CA LEU A 40 -2.64 4.57 -21.78
C LEU A 40 -2.15 5.31 -23.03
N ASP A 41 -1.07 4.86 -23.67
CA ASP A 41 -0.42 5.53 -24.82
C ASP A 41 -1.35 5.82 -26.02
N ASN A 42 -2.56 5.25 -26.06
CA ASN A 42 -3.55 5.45 -27.12
C ASN A 42 -4.84 6.16 -26.67
N LEU A 43 -4.87 6.73 -25.46
CA LEU A 43 -6.04 7.43 -24.92
C LEU A 43 -5.82 8.94 -24.97
N ASP A 44 -6.50 9.60 -25.91
CA ASP A 44 -6.43 11.05 -26.15
C ASP A 44 -7.17 11.90 -25.09
N GLN A 45 -7.77 11.30 -24.07
CA GLN A 45 -8.60 12.00 -23.08
C GLN A 45 -8.11 11.75 -21.65
N ALA A 46 -8.36 12.74 -20.79
CA ALA A 46 -8.24 12.56 -19.34
C ALA A 46 -8.95 11.26 -18.96
N ALA A 47 -8.25 10.36 -18.26
CA ALA A 47 -8.79 9.06 -17.94
C ALA A 47 -9.98 9.24 -16.99
N GLU A 48 -11.19 9.11 -17.54
CA GLU A 48 -12.39 8.99 -16.71
C GLU A 48 -12.32 7.67 -15.96
N LEU A 49 -12.88 7.64 -14.74
CA LEU A 49 -12.85 6.44 -13.91
C LEU A 49 -13.40 5.22 -14.66
N ASP A 50 -14.35 5.43 -15.58
CA ASP A 50 -15.01 4.38 -16.39
C ASP A 50 -14.02 3.51 -17.15
N LEU A 51 -12.83 4.04 -17.46
CA LEU A 51 -11.74 3.30 -18.08
C LEU A 51 -11.30 2.06 -17.28
N LEU A 52 -11.45 2.09 -15.95
CA LEU A 52 -11.11 0.95 -15.10
C LEU A 52 -11.92 -0.30 -15.43
N ALA A 53 -13.15 -0.14 -15.94
CA ALA A 53 -14.01 -1.27 -16.33
C ALA A 53 -13.48 -2.02 -17.57
N ASP A 54 -12.71 -1.33 -18.42
CA ASP A 54 -12.18 -1.89 -19.67
C ASP A 54 -10.80 -2.55 -19.49
N HIS A 55 -10.25 -2.53 -18.27
CA HIS A 55 -8.89 -2.99 -17.98
C HIS A 55 -8.85 -4.02 -16.86
N THR A 56 -7.81 -4.85 -16.88
CA THR A 56 -7.54 -5.80 -15.80
C THR A 56 -7.24 -5.06 -14.50
N LEU A 57 -7.99 -5.35 -13.45
CA LEU A 57 -7.65 -4.95 -12.09
C LEU A 57 -6.73 -5.99 -11.45
N LEU A 58 -5.62 -5.52 -10.90
CA LEU A 58 -4.62 -6.33 -10.20
C LEU A 58 -4.93 -6.23 -8.70
N HIS A 59 -5.39 -7.34 -8.14
CA HIS A 59 -5.85 -7.47 -6.76
C HIS A 59 -4.75 -8.05 -5.87
N VAL A 60 -4.73 -7.66 -4.61
CA VAL A 60 -3.80 -8.23 -3.64
C VAL A 60 -4.57 -8.87 -2.49
N ILE A 61 -4.28 -10.14 -2.23
CA ILE A 61 -4.96 -10.93 -1.21
C ILE A 61 -4.54 -10.44 0.18
N GLY A 62 -5.49 -10.34 1.10
CA GLY A 62 -5.23 -10.05 2.51
C GLY A 62 -5.27 -8.57 2.90
N TYR A 63 -5.41 -7.65 1.93
CA TYR A 63 -5.79 -6.27 2.23
C TYR A 63 -7.30 -6.17 2.41
N GLU A 64 -7.74 -5.62 3.54
CA GLU A 64 -9.16 -5.29 3.75
C GLU A 64 -9.53 -4.07 2.90
N GLU A 65 -8.63 -3.08 2.83
CA GLU A 65 -8.77 -1.86 2.04
C GLU A 65 -8.21 -2.04 0.62
N GLY A 66 -8.87 -2.87 -0.18
CA GLY A 66 -8.56 -3.14 -1.60
C GLY A 66 -9.45 -2.39 -2.60
N TRP A 67 -9.62 -2.94 -3.81
CA TRP A 67 -10.42 -2.33 -4.89
C TRP A 67 -11.86 -2.05 -4.50
N GLY A 68 -12.52 -2.98 -3.79
CA GLY A 68 -13.89 -2.77 -3.31
C GLY A 68 -14.02 -1.54 -2.40
N TYR A 69 -13.07 -1.36 -1.47
CA TYR A 69 -13.02 -0.21 -0.58
C TYR A 69 -12.79 1.10 -1.36
N TRP A 70 -11.80 1.12 -2.26
CA TRP A 70 -11.49 2.32 -3.03
C TRP A 70 -12.65 2.76 -3.92
N LEU A 71 -13.33 1.82 -4.58
CA LEU A 71 -14.49 2.10 -5.44
C LEU A 71 -15.69 2.64 -4.65
N ASP A 72 -15.97 2.04 -3.48
CA ASP A 72 -17.02 2.52 -2.57
C ASP A 72 -16.77 3.96 -2.11
N GLN A 73 -15.53 4.27 -1.71
CA GLN A 73 -15.15 5.62 -1.24
C GLN A 73 -15.13 6.67 -2.35
N THR A 74 -14.97 6.28 -3.61
CA THR A 74 -14.91 7.20 -4.76
C THR A 74 -16.22 7.32 -5.52
N GLY A 75 -17.22 6.50 -5.19
CA GLY A 75 -18.52 6.47 -5.88
C GLY A 75 -18.46 5.89 -7.29
N ALA A 76 -17.33 5.29 -7.69
CA ALA A 76 -17.17 4.63 -8.97
C ALA A 76 -17.85 3.24 -8.91
N TYR A 77 -18.98 3.11 -9.60
CA TYR A 77 -19.76 1.87 -9.63
C TYR A 77 -19.46 1.08 -10.90
N TYR A 78 -18.78 -0.07 -10.75
CA TYR A 78 -18.67 -1.08 -11.80
C TYR A 78 -19.36 -2.37 -11.40
N SER A 79 -19.91 -3.06 -12.40
CA SER A 79 -20.76 -4.24 -12.18
C SER A 79 -20.03 -5.47 -11.65
N ASP A 80 -18.72 -5.58 -11.85
CA ASP A 80 -17.90 -6.68 -11.30
C ASP A 80 -16.51 -6.20 -10.89
N THR A 81 -16.35 -5.94 -9.60
CA THR A 81 -15.07 -5.54 -8.98
C THR A 81 -14.26 -6.74 -8.49
N SER A 82 -14.81 -7.95 -8.59
CA SER A 82 -14.18 -9.19 -8.15
C SER A 82 -13.37 -9.87 -9.25
N ALA A 83 -13.62 -9.50 -10.52
CA ALA A 83 -12.84 -9.93 -11.66
C ALA A 83 -11.44 -9.28 -11.66
N GLY A 84 -10.42 -10.08 -11.97
CA GLY A 84 -9.03 -9.63 -12.06
C GLY A 84 -8.02 -10.70 -11.68
N ILE A 85 -6.74 -10.33 -11.70
CA ILE A 85 -5.63 -11.21 -11.31
C ILE A 85 -5.30 -10.95 -9.85
N GLN A 86 -5.20 -12.01 -9.04
CA GLN A 86 -4.87 -11.92 -7.62
C GLN A 86 -3.39 -12.22 -7.38
N PHE A 87 -2.78 -11.45 -6.48
CA PHE A 87 -1.39 -11.56 -6.07
C PHE A 87 -1.30 -11.72 -4.56
N ASP A 88 -0.28 -12.43 -4.10
CA ASP A 88 0.00 -12.59 -2.66
C ASP A 88 0.65 -11.35 -2.04
N THR A 89 1.28 -10.50 -2.86
CA THR A 89 1.97 -9.28 -2.38
C THR A 89 1.69 -8.09 -3.28
N LEU A 90 1.69 -6.90 -2.69
CA LEU A 90 1.52 -5.64 -3.43
C LEU A 90 2.69 -5.39 -4.38
N ILE A 91 3.92 -5.76 -4.00
CA ILE A 91 5.09 -5.64 -4.87
C ILE A 91 4.89 -6.44 -6.17
N SER A 92 4.38 -7.67 -6.09
CA SER A 92 4.11 -8.48 -7.29
C SER A 92 3.05 -7.86 -8.19
N ALA A 93 1.98 -7.30 -7.61
CA ALA A 93 0.96 -6.59 -8.38
C ALA A 93 1.50 -5.32 -9.06
N LEU A 94 2.34 -4.53 -8.35
CA LEU A 94 2.96 -3.33 -8.89
C LEU A 94 3.92 -3.63 -10.04
N GLU A 95 4.73 -4.69 -9.94
CA GLU A 95 5.61 -5.12 -11.05
C GLU A 95 4.79 -5.50 -12.29
N MET A 96 3.63 -6.14 -12.12
CA MET A 96 2.72 -6.45 -13.23
C MET A 96 2.06 -5.21 -13.82
N ALA A 97 1.75 -4.20 -13.00
CA ALA A 97 1.28 -2.90 -13.48
C ALA A 97 2.37 -2.20 -14.31
N VAL A 98 3.64 -2.25 -13.88
CA VAL A 98 4.80 -1.72 -14.64
C VAL A 98 4.94 -2.42 -15.99
N LEU A 99 4.67 -3.72 -16.07
CA LEU A 99 4.65 -4.49 -17.32
C LEU A 99 3.40 -4.24 -18.19
N GLY A 100 2.56 -3.27 -17.83
CA GLY A 100 1.36 -2.89 -18.59
C GLY A 100 0.25 -3.93 -18.57
N GLN A 101 0.19 -4.77 -17.53
CA GLN A 101 -0.79 -5.87 -17.45
C GLN A 101 -2.12 -5.46 -16.82
N GLY A 102 -2.27 -4.19 -16.44
CA GLY A 102 -3.49 -3.65 -15.85
C GLY A 102 -3.23 -2.53 -14.85
N PHE A 103 -4.25 -2.23 -14.07
CA PHE A 103 -4.21 -1.27 -12.96
C PHE A 103 -4.01 -2.00 -11.64
N ALA A 104 -3.07 -1.53 -10.83
CA ALA A 104 -2.97 -1.91 -9.42
C ALA A 104 -3.44 -0.75 -8.55
N LEU A 105 -3.87 -1.03 -7.32
CA LEU A 105 -3.96 0.01 -6.31
C LEU A 105 -2.59 0.22 -5.66
N GLY A 106 -2.05 1.41 -5.86
CA GLY A 106 -0.83 1.89 -5.23
C GLY A 106 -1.10 2.45 -3.85
N ARG A 107 -0.13 2.28 -2.95
CA ARG A 107 -0.03 2.98 -1.66
C ARG A 107 1.08 4.00 -1.75
N THR A 108 0.84 5.23 -1.31
CA THR A 108 1.81 6.35 -1.42
C THR A 108 3.25 5.93 -1.04
N SER A 109 3.43 5.25 0.09
CA SER A 109 4.70 4.77 0.63
C SER A 109 5.47 3.81 -0.29
N LEU A 110 4.77 3.07 -1.13
CA LEU A 110 5.34 1.99 -1.95
C LEU A 110 5.46 2.36 -3.43
N VAL A 111 4.65 3.31 -3.92
CA VAL A 111 4.63 3.68 -5.34
C VAL A 111 5.39 4.96 -5.65
N ALA A 112 5.77 5.77 -4.65
CA ALA A 112 6.44 7.06 -4.86
C ALA A 112 7.63 6.97 -5.83
N ASN A 113 8.58 6.07 -5.58
CA ASN A 113 9.76 5.90 -6.43
C ASN A 113 9.41 5.40 -7.84
N MET A 114 8.40 4.55 -7.98
CA MET A 114 7.96 4.03 -9.29
C MET A 114 7.30 5.12 -10.13
N ILE A 115 6.59 6.04 -9.48
CA ILE A 115 5.98 7.21 -10.14
C ILE A 115 7.06 8.24 -10.49
N GLU A 116 7.95 8.57 -9.56
CA GLU A 116 9.04 9.54 -9.80
C GLU A 116 9.96 9.09 -10.95
N SER A 117 10.25 7.79 -11.03
CA SER A 117 11.05 7.22 -12.13
C SER A 117 10.27 7.02 -13.44
N GLY A 118 8.97 7.34 -13.48
CA GLY A 118 8.11 7.21 -14.66
C GLY A 118 7.77 5.77 -15.05
N LYS A 119 8.01 4.79 -14.17
CA LYS A 119 7.60 3.38 -14.39
C LYS A 119 6.10 3.19 -14.23
N LEU A 120 5.51 3.95 -13.32
CA LEU A 120 4.07 4.01 -13.09
C LEU A 120 3.60 5.45 -13.22
N ILE A 121 2.32 5.61 -13.53
CA ILE A 121 1.58 6.86 -13.44
C ILE A 121 0.33 6.63 -12.57
N ALA A 122 -0.19 7.70 -11.98
CA ALA A 122 -1.48 7.74 -11.31
C ALA A 122 -2.45 8.56 -12.17
N PRO A 123 -3.25 7.91 -13.04
CA PRO A 123 -4.00 8.62 -14.07
C PRO A 123 -5.32 9.24 -13.57
N PHE A 124 -5.68 9.02 -12.31
CA PHE A 124 -6.91 9.54 -11.70
C PHE A 124 -6.58 10.43 -10.51
N GLU A 125 -7.41 11.44 -10.27
CA GLU A 125 -7.25 12.38 -9.15
C GLU A 125 -7.70 11.77 -7.82
N GLN A 126 -8.56 10.75 -7.85
CA GLN A 126 -9.19 10.17 -6.68
C GLN A 126 -8.18 9.38 -5.84
N LYS A 127 -8.07 9.79 -4.58
CA LYS A 127 -7.25 9.14 -3.57
C LYS A 127 -8.07 8.91 -2.32
N VAL A 128 -7.84 7.79 -1.66
CA VAL A 128 -8.60 7.38 -0.47
C VAL A 128 -7.62 7.11 0.66
N GLU A 129 -7.81 7.75 1.81
CA GLU A 129 -7.01 7.47 2.99
C GLU A 129 -7.21 6.03 3.48
N THR A 130 -6.13 5.44 3.99
CA THR A 130 -6.14 4.07 4.50
C THR A 130 -6.02 4.05 6.02
N SER A 131 -6.89 3.29 6.66
CA SER A 131 -6.76 3.00 8.09
C SER A 131 -5.71 1.93 8.35
N GLU A 132 -5.51 1.02 7.39
CA GLU A 132 -4.45 0.03 7.44
C GLU A 132 -3.09 0.64 7.03
N ALA A 133 -2.04 0.36 7.80
CA ALA A 133 -0.69 0.91 7.56
C ALA A 133 0.40 -0.11 7.93
N PHE A 134 1.66 0.25 7.67
CA PHE A 134 2.80 -0.45 8.24
C PHE A 134 3.06 0.05 9.67
N PHE A 135 3.34 -0.88 10.58
CA PHE A 135 3.62 -0.64 11.99
C PHE A 135 4.90 -1.35 12.40
N LEU A 136 5.76 -0.65 13.13
CA LEU A 136 6.83 -1.27 13.90
C LEU A 136 6.22 -1.88 15.15
N THR A 137 6.47 -3.17 15.39
CA THR A 137 5.92 -3.91 16.52
C THR A 137 7.01 -4.50 17.40
N SER A 138 6.76 -4.54 18.70
CA SER A 138 7.63 -5.13 19.72
C SER A 138 6.80 -5.76 20.83
N GLN A 139 7.32 -6.75 21.56
CA GLN A 139 6.58 -7.36 22.67
C GLN A 139 6.42 -6.38 23.84
N ILE A 140 5.21 -6.30 24.38
CA ILE A 140 4.94 -5.54 25.60
C ILE A 140 5.64 -6.23 26.77
N ASN A 141 6.35 -5.44 27.60
CA ASN A 141 7.07 -5.90 28.79
C ASN A 141 8.24 -6.87 28.55
N GLN A 142 8.74 -7.00 27.32
CA GLN A 142 10.00 -7.69 27.05
C GLN A 142 11.16 -6.69 27.06
N TYR A 143 12.34 -7.15 27.49
CA TYR A 143 13.57 -6.37 27.33
C TYR A 143 13.85 -6.18 25.84
N LEU A 144 13.98 -4.92 25.42
CA LEU A 144 14.42 -4.57 24.08
C LEU A 144 15.93 -4.30 24.12
N HIS A 145 16.70 -4.99 23.28
CA HIS A 145 18.15 -4.78 23.23
C HIS A 145 18.47 -3.32 22.85
N PRO A 146 19.52 -2.67 23.38
CA PRO A 146 19.81 -1.25 23.11
C PRO A 146 19.99 -0.92 21.63
N GLY A 147 20.50 -1.88 20.85
CA GLY A 147 20.57 -1.76 19.39
C GLY A 147 19.19 -1.72 18.72
N ALA A 148 18.24 -2.53 19.18
CA ALA A 148 16.86 -2.51 18.71
C ALA A 148 16.14 -1.22 19.15
N GLU A 149 16.37 -0.75 20.38
CA GLU A 149 15.86 0.56 20.82
C GLU A 149 16.38 1.69 19.93
N THR A 150 17.68 1.70 19.65
CA THR A 150 18.30 2.71 18.76
C THR A 150 17.69 2.66 17.36
N PHE A 151 17.52 1.47 16.79
CA PHE A 151 16.90 1.31 15.48
C PHE A 151 15.43 1.74 15.48
N SER A 152 14.67 1.39 16.51
CA SER A 152 13.27 1.79 16.67
C SER A 152 13.12 3.31 16.69
N GLN A 153 13.95 4.02 17.46
CA GLN A 153 13.91 5.49 17.47
C GLN A 153 14.28 6.09 16.12
N TRP A 154 15.30 5.54 15.47
CA TRP A 154 15.71 6.00 14.14
C TRP A 154 14.60 5.82 13.10
N ILE A 155 14.04 4.61 12.96
CA ILE A 155 13.04 4.34 11.91
C ILE A 155 11.73 5.12 12.14
N LEU A 156 11.35 5.34 13.41
CA LEU A 156 10.19 6.18 13.74
C LEU A 156 10.43 7.64 13.36
N LYS A 157 11.66 8.14 13.57
CA LYS A 157 12.03 9.49 13.12
C LYS A 157 12.00 9.61 11.60
N GLU A 158 12.64 8.69 10.87
CA GLU A 158 12.64 8.72 9.39
C GLU A 158 11.22 8.66 8.82
N SER A 159 10.36 7.83 9.42
CA SER A 159 8.94 7.75 9.06
C SER A 159 8.21 9.08 9.27
N GLN A 160 8.40 9.73 10.42
CA GLN A 160 7.80 11.04 10.68
C GLN A 160 8.30 12.10 9.69
N ASP A 161 9.60 12.17 9.46
CA ASP A 161 10.20 13.14 8.54
C ASP A 161 9.68 12.94 7.09
N GLN A 162 9.38 11.68 6.69
CA GLN A 162 8.84 11.36 5.36
C GLN A 162 7.36 11.74 5.19
N PHE A 163 6.50 11.50 6.18
CA PHE A 163 5.04 11.71 6.05
C PHE A 163 4.54 13.02 6.67
N HIS A 164 5.33 13.65 7.51
CA HIS A 164 5.05 14.92 8.17
C HIS A 164 6.29 15.83 8.14
N PRO A 165 6.76 16.26 6.95
CA PRO A 165 7.89 17.19 6.87
C PRO A 165 7.50 18.53 7.52
N GLU A 166 8.40 19.08 8.35
CA GLU A 166 8.25 20.40 8.99
C GLU A 166 8.08 21.54 7.98
#